data_AF-A0A5N9F5E9-F1
#
_entry.id   AF-A0A5N9F5E9-F1
#
_cell.length_a   1.000
_cell.length_b   1.000
_cell.length_c   1.000
_cell.angle_alpha   90.00
_cell.angle_beta   90.00
_cell.angle_gamma   90.00
#
_symmetry.space_group_name_H-M   'P 1'
#
loop_
_entity.id
_entity.type
_entity.pdbx_description
1 polymer ?
#
loop_
_entity_poly.entity_id
_entity_poly.type
_entity_poly.pdbx_seq_one_letter_code
_entity_poly.pdbx_strand_id
1 'polypeptide(L)'
;MEEPNGWGQIIGPSGETSIAQAVPEALLHLRTALATGAPWQRAILETMGEWTTPEEMLDGRRYRYLLLGEAFDWLLLAERLCADVDGAIPVEEKERFLFSGQIPDTVDEDQFRDYLGPSKFRAYMNFRYGVVLEEALQLVAEEEVRKQHLSRSYSDTDELTEESYTHLYQKPRSELLKTFQKETKKDRRRNLSLSDIKEFTYWLHKRRINLWDPARVASDTRKAIRRLELLEKDNGLPGGHHGAKTLDSR
;
A
#
# COMPACT_ATOMS: atom_id res chain seq x y z
N MET A 1 66.74 -20.72 -31.96
CA MET A 1 66.72 -19.38 -31.31
C MET A 1 65.45 -19.39 -30.47
N GLU A 2 65.45 -19.94 -29.24
CA GLU A 2 66.00 -19.38 -27.97
C GLU A 2 65.56 -17.92 -27.78
N GLU A 3 64.99 -17.45 -26.66
CA GLU A 3 64.19 -17.99 -25.55
C GLU A 3 63.38 -16.76 -24.98
N PRO A 4 62.96 -16.61 -23.68
CA PRO A 4 61.58 -16.31 -23.32
C PRO A 4 61.46 -15.04 -22.41
N ASN A 5 60.33 -14.91 -21.71
CA ASN A 5 60.08 -14.18 -20.45
C ASN A 5 59.10 -13.01 -20.50
N GLY A 6 58.14 -13.04 -19.55
CA GLY A 6 57.41 -11.86 -19.11
C GLY A 6 56.07 -12.15 -18.45
N TRP A 7 56.07 -12.75 -17.26
CA TRP A 7 54.90 -12.73 -16.37
C TRP A 7 54.55 -11.29 -15.97
N GLY A 8 53.26 -10.97 -15.93
CA GLY A 8 52.76 -9.70 -15.43
C GLY A 8 51.24 -9.71 -15.28
N GLN A 9 50.76 -10.27 -14.16
CA GLN A 9 49.38 -10.18 -13.70
C GLN A 9 48.86 -8.74 -13.72
N ILE A 10 47.72 -8.50 -14.38
CA ILE A 10 46.70 -7.54 -13.91
C ILE A 10 45.33 -8.11 -14.31
N ILE A 11 44.87 -9.17 -13.64
CA ILE A 11 43.44 -9.37 -13.45
C ILE A 11 43.10 -8.60 -12.20
N GLY A 12 42.69 -7.34 -12.38
CA GLY A 12 42.02 -6.62 -11.29
C GLY A 12 40.74 -7.41 -10.95
N PRO A 13 40.46 -7.69 -9.67
CA PRO A 13 39.15 -8.18 -9.32
C PRO A 13 38.18 -7.03 -9.63
N SER A 14 37.42 -7.17 -10.71
CA SER A 14 36.21 -6.40 -10.94
C SER A 14 35.34 -6.68 -9.73
N GLY A 15 35.36 -5.76 -8.76
CA GLY A 15 34.50 -5.76 -7.60
C GLY A 15 33.08 -5.46 -8.03
N GLU A 16 32.48 -6.35 -8.82
CA GLU A 16 31.04 -6.58 -8.75
C GLU A 16 30.83 -7.47 -7.54
N THR A 17 30.90 -6.86 -6.37
CA THR A 17 30.28 -7.39 -5.18
C THR A 17 28.78 -7.37 -5.46
N SER A 18 28.29 -8.38 -6.17
CA SER A 18 26.91 -8.83 -6.04
C SER A 18 26.77 -9.14 -4.56
N ILE A 19 26.33 -8.15 -3.78
CA ILE A 19 25.90 -8.37 -2.41
C ILE A 19 24.73 -9.32 -2.58
N ALA A 20 24.98 -10.62 -2.45
CA ALA A 20 23.93 -11.60 -2.27
C ALA A 20 23.16 -11.11 -1.05
N GLN A 21 22.01 -10.45 -1.27
CA GLN A 21 21.13 -10.07 -0.18
C GLN A 21 20.78 -11.38 0.52
N ALA A 22 21.23 -11.53 1.76
CA ALA A 22 20.90 -12.69 2.56
C ALA A 22 19.38 -12.79 2.60
N VAL A 23 18.85 -13.97 2.26
CA VAL A 23 17.41 -14.22 2.27
C VAL A 23 16.89 -13.90 3.67
N PRO A 24 15.92 -12.97 3.82
CA PRO A 24 15.33 -12.65 5.11
C PRO A 24 14.87 -13.90 5.86
N GLU A 25 15.17 -13.98 7.16
CA GLU A 25 14.80 -15.11 8.02
C GLU A 25 13.29 -15.41 7.97
N ALA A 26 12.47 -14.36 7.93
CA ALA A 26 11.02 -14.44 7.77
C ALA A 26 10.59 -15.22 6.50
N LEU A 27 11.34 -15.12 5.38
CA LEU A 27 11.05 -15.91 4.17
C LEU A 27 11.41 -17.39 4.36
N LEU A 28 12.49 -17.70 5.07
CA LEU A 28 12.87 -19.08 5.36
C LEU A 28 11.82 -19.75 6.26
N HIS A 29 11.32 -19.02 7.26
CA HIS A 29 10.22 -19.47 8.12
C HIS A 29 8.94 -19.68 7.31
N LEU A 30 8.57 -18.75 6.44
CA LEU A 30 7.40 -18.88 5.56
C LEU A 30 7.48 -20.14 4.69
N ARG A 31 8.61 -20.34 3.99
CA ARG A 31 8.83 -21.52 3.14
C ARG A 31 8.70 -22.83 3.93
N THR A 32 9.28 -22.86 5.12
CA THR A 32 9.24 -24.03 6.01
C THR A 32 7.80 -24.31 6.47
N ALA A 33 7.08 -23.29 6.93
CA ALA A 33 5.70 -23.41 7.37
C ALA A 33 4.80 -24.01 6.27
N LEU A 34 4.90 -23.47 5.05
CA LEU A 34 4.14 -23.97 3.90
C LEU A 34 4.53 -25.40 3.52
N ALA A 35 5.82 -25.74 3.52
CA ALA A 35 6.29 -27.09 3.23
C ALA A 35 5.79 -28.13 4.26
N THR A 36 5.57 -27.71 5.51
CA THR A 36 4.99 -28.55 6.57
C THR A 36 3.47 -28.63 6.55
N GLY A 37 2.80 -27.96 5.60
CA GLY A 37 1.34 -27.98 5.44
C GLY A 37 0.59 -26.99 6.33
N ALA A 38 1.25 -25.95 6.83
CA ALA A 38 0.56 -24.88 7.56
C ALA A 38 -0.41 -24.12 6.63
N PRO A 39 -1.58 -23.65 7.14
CA PRO A 39 -2.49 -22.81 6.36
C PRO A 39 -1.79 -21.54 5.88
N TRP A 40 -1.77 -21.32 4.55
CA TRP A 40 -0.98 -20.25 3.94
C TRP A 40 -1.43 -18.86 4.39
N GLN A 41 -2.73 -18.67 4.66
CA GLN A 41 -3.32 -17.41 5.09
C GLN A 41 -2.67 -16.95 6.40
N ARG A 42 -2.58 -17.87 7.36
CA ARG A 42 -1.95 -17.62 8.65
C ARG A 42 -0.44 -17.39 8.48
N ALA A 43 0.24 -18.29 7.76
CA ALA A 43 1.69 -18.23 7.61
C ALA A 43 2.16 -16.91 6.97
N ILE A 44 1.45 -16.42 5.95
CA ILE A 44 1.76 -15.12 5.34
C ILE A 44 1.54 -13.96 6.32
N LEU A 45 0.44 -13.94 7.05
CA LEU A 45 0.13 -12.85 7.98
C LEU A 45 1.10 -12.79 9.16
N GLU A 46 1.48 -13.94 9.72
CA GLU A 46 2.52 -14.03 10.74
C GLU A 46 3.87 -13.55 10.19
N THR A 47 4.22 -13.95 8.96
CA THR A 47 5.45 -13.49 8.28
C THR A 47 5.45 -11.96 8.09
N MET A 48 4.32 -11.36 7.74
CA MET A 48 4.17 -9.90 7.67
C MET A 48 4.35 -9.23 9.03
N GLY A 49 3.84 -9.87 10.09
CA GLY A 49 4.00 -9.44 11.48
C GLY A 49 5.48 -9.35 11.88
N GLU A 50 6.25 -10.36 11.51
CA GLU A 50 7.68 -10.50 11.80
C GLU A 50 8.59 -9.69 10.87
N TRP A 51 8.05 -9.17 9.75
CA TRP A 51 8.87 -8.48 8.75
C TRP A 51 9.45 -7.15 9.25
N THR A 52 10.77 -7.06 9.35
CA THR A 52 11.47 -5.90 9.93
C THR A 52 11.96 -4.88 8.89
N THR A 53 12.08 -5.26 7.63
CA THR A 53 12.65 -4.41 6.58
C THR A 53 11.61 -3.40 6.07
N PRO A 54 11.81 -2.07 6.21
CA PRO A 54 10.82 -1.06 5.81
C PRO A 54 10.80 -0.78 4.30
N GLU A 55 11.94 -0.96 3.63
CA GLU A 55 12.08 -0.88 2.17
C GLU A 55 13.24 -1.75 1.69
N GLU A 56 13.14 -2.26 0.46
CA GLU A 56 14.19 -3.05 -0.19
C GLU A 56 14.26 -2.77 -1.70
N MET A 57 15.40 -3.11 -2.30
CA MET A 57 15.60 -3.08 -3.76
C MET A 57 15.74 -4.52 -4.24
N LEU A 58 14.80 -4.96 -5.08
CA LEU A 58 14.77 -6.30 -5.67
C LEU A 58 14.53 -6.18 -7.17
N ASP A 59 15.40 -6.78 -7.98
CA ASP A 59 15.30 -6.77 -9.46
C ASP A 59 15.09 -5.38 -10.07
N GLY A 60 15.77 -4.37 -9.50
CA GLY A 60 15.66 -2.97 -9.94
C GLY A 60 14.37 -2.25 -9.51
N ARG A 61 13.41 -2.96 -8.89
CA ARG A 61 12.21 -2.37 -8.29
C ARG A 61 12.47 -2.04 -6.82
N ARG A 62 12.06 -0.83 -6.42
CA ARG A 62 12.04 -0.42 -5.02
C ARG A 62 10.71 -0.85 -4.41
N TYR A 63 10.76 -1.65 -3.36
CA TYR A 63 9.61 -1.98 -2.52
C TYR A 63 9.68 -1.13 -1.26
N ARG A 64 8.67 -0.30 -1.00
CA ARG A 64 8.56 0.49 0.23
C ARG A 64 7.32 0.06 0.99
N TYR A 65 7.53 -0.75 2.01
CA TYR A 65 6.46 -1.31 2.83
C TYR A 65 5.97 -0.32 3.88
N LEU A 66 6.84 0.58 4.38
CA LEU A 66 6.48 1.53 5.43
C LEU A 66 6.58 2.98 4.94
N LEU A 67 5.43 3.57 4.61
CA LEU A 67 5.31 4.94 4.11
C LEU A 67 5.50 5.95 5.24
N LEU A 68 6.38 6.92 5.03
CA LEU A 68 6.79 7.91 6.05
C LEU A 68 7.16 7.32 7.43
N GLY A 69 7.54 6.04 7.48
CA GLY A 69 7.84 5.37 8.75
C GLY A 69 6.62 4.97 9.61
N GLU A 70 5.39 5.13 9.11
CA GLU A 70 4.18 4.99 9.93
C GLU A 70 3.08 4.12 9.31
N ALA A 71 2.87 4.19 7.98
CA ALA A 71 1.78 3.49 7.30
C ALA A 71 2.30 2.27 6.53
N PHE A 72 1.78 1.08 6.89
CA PHE A 72 2.22 -0.20 6.33
C PHE A 72 1.40 -0.59 5.09
N ASP A 73 2.03 -0.50 3.91
CA ASP A 73 1.50 -1.01 2.63
C ASP A 73 1.60 -2.53 2.59
N TRP A 74 0.72 -3.16 3.36
CA TRP A 74 0.73 -4.60 3.62
C TRP A 74 0.50 -5.44 2.35
N LEU A 75 -0.25 -4.92 1.36
CA LEU A 75 -0.45 -5.58 0.07
C LEU A 75 0.83 -5.61 -0.77
N LEU A 76 1.66 -4.58 -0.69
CA LEU A 76 2.96 -4.60 -1.36
C LEU A 76 3.88 -5.66 -0.75
N LEU A 77 3.83 -5.86 0.57
CA LEU A 77 4.54 -6.96 1.21
C LEU A 77 3.91 -8.31 0.84
N ALA A 78 2.58 -8.39 0.78
CA ALA A 78 1.87 -9.59 0.34
C ALA A 78 2.33 -10.04 -1.05
N GLU A 79 2.39 -9.11 -2.00
CA GLU A 79 2.89 -9.35 -3.36
C GLU A 79 4.30 -9.94 -3.32
N ARG A 80 5.20 -9.33 -2.54
CA ARG A 80 6.59 -9.79 -2.38
C ARG A 80 6.68 -11.20 -1.80
N LEU A 81 5.89 -11.50 -0.76
CA LEU A 81 5.88 -12.80 -0.09
C LEU A 81 5.31 -13.87 -1.02
N CYS A 82 4.18 -13.60 -1.66
CA CYS A 82 3.53 -14.51 -2.61
C CYS A 82 4.44 -14.84 -3.82
N ALA A 83 5.24 -13.88 -4.30
CA ALA A 83 6.21 -14.12 -5.35
C ALA A 83 7.37 -15.03 -4.91
N ASP A 84 7.71 -15.05 -3.61
CA ASP A 84 8.79 -15.88 -3.07
C ASP A 84 8.40 -17.35 -2.92
N VAL A 85 7.12 -17.62 -2.68
CA VAL A 85 6.56 -18.95 -2.43
C VAL A 85 5.66 -19.41 -3.58
N ASP A 86 6.02 -19.03 -4.81
CA ASP A 86 5.21 -19.34 -5.98
C ASP A 86 4.99 -20.86 -6.13
N GLY A 87 3.74 -21.25 -6.39
CA GLY A 87 3.31 -22.64 -6.42
C GLY A 87 2.88 -23.25 -5.07
N ALA A 88 3.15 -22.60 -3.93
CA ALA A 88 2.66 -23.06 -2.62
C ALA A 88 1.21 -22.60 -2.31
N ILE A 89 0.73 -21.57 -3.02
CA ILE A 89 -0.60 -20.99 -2.86
C ILE A 89 -1.37 -21.18 -4.17
N PRO A 90 -2.62 -21.68 -4.16
CA PRO A 90 -3.46 -21.76 -5.36
C PRO A 90 -3.56 -20.40 -6.05
N VAL A 91 -3.44 -20.38 -7.38
CA VAL A 91 -3.34 -19.14 -8.17
C VAL A 91 -4.59 -18.27 -7.96
N GLU A 92 -5.77 -18.87 -7.94
CA GLU A 92 -7.05 -18.19 -7.77
C GLU A 92 -7.19 -17.57 -6.37
N GLU A 93 -6.62 -18.22 -5.35
CA GLU A 93 -6.58 -17.69 -3.99
C GLU A 93 -5.57 -16.54 -3.86
N LYS A 94 -4.38 -16.69 -4.45
CA LYS A 94 -3.35 -15.65 -4.52
C LYS A 94 -3.86 -14.41 -5.23
N GLU A 95 -4.47 -14.57 -6.40
CA GLU A 95 -5.06 -13.46 -7.16
C GLU A 95 -6.18 -12.80 -6.37
N ARG A 96 -7.15 -13.57 -5.85
CA ARG A 96 -8.23 -13.02 -5.05
C ARG A 96 -7.70 -12.21 -3.86
N PHE A 97 -6.70 -12.73 -3.14
CA PHE A 97 -6.09 -12.04 -2.00
C PHE A 97 -5.41 -10.73 -2.37
N LEU A 98 -4.57 -10.74 -3.43
CA LEU A 98 -3.81 -9.55 -3.84
C LEU A 98 -4.69 -8.49 -4.52
N PHE A 99 -5.70 -8.91 -5.29
CA PHE A 99 -6.59 -7.99 -6.01
C PHE A 99 -7.74 -7.46 -5.15
N SER A 100 -8.34 -8.28 -4.27
CA SER A 100 -9.43 -7.79 -3.41
C SER A 100 -8.91 -6.83 -2.34
N GLY A 101 -7.65 -7.00 -1.93
CA GLY A 101 -7.11 -6.25 -0.80
C GLY A 101 -7.84 -6.54 0.50
N GLN A 102 -8.48 -7.71 0.62
CA GLN A 102 -9.26 -8.12 1.78
C GLN A 102 -8.51 -9.16 2.61
N ILE A 103 -8.86 -9.21 3.91
CA ILE A 103 -8.43 -10.27 4.81
C ILE A 103 -8.98 -11.60 4.25
N PRO A 104 -8.18 -12.68 4.15
CA PRO A 104 -8.68 -13.96 3.68
C PRO A 104 -9.90 -14.43 4.49
N ASP A 105 -10.94 -14.94 3.84
CA ASP A 105 -12.24 -15.29 4.48
C ASP A 105 -12.12 -16.28 5.65
N THR A 106 -11.01 -17.02 5.72
CA THR A 106 -10.71 -17.97 6.79
C THR A 106 -10.11 -17.32 8.05
N VAL A 107 -9.85 -16.01 8.02
CA VAL A 107 -9.22 -15.24 9.08
C VAL A 107 -10.16 -14.11 9.49
N ASP A 108 -10.58 -14.09 10.75
CA ASP A 108 -11.37 -12.97 11.28
C ASP A 108 -10.49 -11.76 11.66
N GLU A 109 -11.11 -10.65 12.06
CA GLU A 109 -10.39 -9.42 12.38
C GLU A 109 -9.48 -9.55 13.61
N ASP A 110 -9.88 -10.35 14.60
CA ASP A 110 -9.11 -10.56 15.82
C ASP A 110 -7.87 -11.42 15.52
N GLN A 111 -8.04 -12.49 14.74
CA GLN A 111 -6.94 -13.31 14.25
C GLN A 111 -5.97 -12.51 13.37
N PHE A 112 -6.49 -11.67 12.47
CA PHE A 112 -5.66 -10.81 11.64
C PHE A 112 -4.80 -9.84 12.48
N ARG A 113 -5.40 -9.26 13.52
CA ARG A 113 -4.69 -8.40 14.49
C ARG A 113 -3.61 -9.19 15.24
N ASP A 114 -3.93 -10.39 15.69
CA ASP A 114 -3.03 -11.24 16.45
C ASP A 114 -1.83 -11.70 15.60
N TYR A 115 -2.07 -12.12 14.35
CA TYR A 115 -1.01 -12.57 13.44
C TYR A 115 -0.07 -11.44 13.02
N LEU A 116 -0.59 -10.24 12.75
CA LEU A 116 0.28 -9.08 12.49
C LEU A 116 1.00 -8.58 13.75
N GLY A 117 0.38 -8.75 14.90
CA GLY A 117 0.82 -8.14 16.15
C GLY A 117 0.50 -6.64 16.24
N PRO A 118 0.54 -6.07 17.46
CA PRO A 118 -0.04 -4.76 17.76
C PRO A 118 0.65 -3.59 17.01
N SER A 119 1.95 -3.69 16.75
CA SER A 119 2.71 -2.64 16.06
C SER A 119 2.36 -2.59 14.57
N LYS A 120 2.43 -3.73 13.86
CA LYS A 120 2.06 -3.81 12.44
C LYS A 120 0.59 -3.56 12.22
N PHE A 121 -0.28 -4.02 13.11
CA PHE A 121 -1.71 -3.73 13.02
C PHE A 121 -1.98 -2.22 13.11
N ARG A 122 -1.31 -1.48 14.00
CA ARG A 122 -1.41 -0.01 14.03
C ARG A 122 -0.93 0.62 12.71
N ALA A 123 0.18 0.15 12.18
CA ALA A 123 0.71 0.64 10.91
C ALA A 123 -0.21 0.30 9.71
N TYR A 124 -0.86 -0.87 9.73
CA TYR A 124 -1.91 -1.24 8.79
C TYR A 124 -3.10 -0.28 8.88
N MET A 125 -3.55 0.07 10.09
CA MET A 125 -4.63 1.03 10.27
C MET A 125 -4.25 2.42 9.76
N ASN A 126 -2.99 2.85 9.96
CA ASN A 126 -2.49 4.09 9.36
C ASN A 126 -2.56 4.05 7.82
N PHE A 127 -2.27 2.91 7.20
CA PHE A 127 -2.41 2.76 5.75
C PHE A 127 -3.87 2.75 5.30
N ARG A 128 -4.74 2.01 5.99
CA ARG A 128 -6.17 1.92 5.65
C ARG A 128 -6.86 3.29 5.73
N TYR A 129 -6.64 4.05 6.80
CA TYR A 129 -7.23 5.38 6.95
C TYR A 129 -6.48 6.47 6.18
N GLY A 130 -5.16 6.36 6.11
CA GLY A 130 -4.33 7.44 5.59
C GLY A 130 -4.02 7.37 4.10
N VAL A 131 -4.23 6.21 3.47
CA VAL A 131 -4.05 6.03 2.03
C VAL A 131 -5.39 5.65 1.41
N VAL A 132 -5.89 4.44 1.69
CA VAL A 132 -7.08 3.89 1.02
C VAL A 132 -8.30 4.79 1.21
N LEU A 133 -8.58 5.18 2.46
CA LEU A 133 -9.73 6.03 2.75
C LEU A 133 -9.54 7.48 2.26
N GLU A 134 -8.30 7.97 2.24
CA GLU A 134 -8.00 9.31 1.74
C GLU A 134 -8.16 9.37 0.20
N GLU A 135 -7.81 8.32 -0.54
CA GLU A 135 -8.09 8.19 -1.98
C GLU A 135 -9.59 8.15 -2.26
N ALA A 136 -10.36 7.39 -1.47
CA ALA A 136 -11.81 7.38 -1.58
C ALA A 136 -12.42 8.77 -1.32
N LEU A 137 -11.86 9.53 -0.36
CA LEU A 137 -12.27 10.91 -0.09
C LEU A 137 -11.95 11.84 -1.26
N GLN A 138 -10.77 11.72 -1.86
CA GLN A 138 -10.38 12.49 -3.05
C GLN A 138 -11.34 12.25 -4.20
N LEU A 139 -11.73 10.99 -4.43
CA LEU A 139 -12.74 10.65 -5.44
C LEU A 139 -14.10 11.29 -5.15
N VAL A 140 -14.55 11.28 -3.88
CA VAL A 140 -15.79 11.98 -3.48
C VAL A 140 -15.71 13.47 -3.81
N ALA A 141 -14.59 14.12 -3.48
CA ALA A 141 -14.41 15.55 -3.74
C ALA A 141 -14.38 15.84 -5.25
N GLU A 142 -13.70 15.02 -6.05
CA GLU A 142 -13.70 15.16 -7.51
C GLU A 142 -15.10 14.97 -8.11
N GLU A 143 -15.89 14.01 -7.62
CA GLU A 143 -17.28 13.84 -8.05
C GLU A 143 -18.18 15.01 -7.66
N GLU A 144 -17.98 15.59 -6.48
CA GLU A 144 -18.70 16.79 -6.04
C GLU A 144 -18.38 17.99 -6.96
N VAL A 145 -17.11 18.20 -7.30
CA VAL A 145 -16.68 19.26 -8.24
C VAL A 145 -17.24 18.99 -9.63
N ARG A 146 -17.13 17.76 -10.15
CA ARG A 146 -17.67 17.38 -11.47
C ARG A 146 -19.17 17.69 -11.59
N LYS A 147 -19.95 17.36 -10.55
CA LYS A 147 -21.40 17.69 -10.52
C LYS A 147 -21.66 19.19 -10.58
N GLN A 148 -20.82 20.00 -9.92
CA GLN A 148 -20.92 21.47 -9.99
C GLN A 148 -20.57 22.00 -11.39
N HIS A 149 -19.50 21.48 -12.02
CA HIS A 149 -19.10 21.87 -13.38
C HIS A 149 -20.17 21.51 -14.41
N LEU A 150 -20.75 20.31 -14.33
CA LEU A 150 -21.86 19.88 -15.18
C LEU A 150 -23.07 20.82 -15.05
N SER A 151 -23.40 21.26 -13.84
CA SER A 151 -24.50 22.23 -13.62
C SER A 151 -24.23 23.60 -14.26
N ARG A 152 -22.96 23.92 -14.53
CA ARG A 152 -22.49 25.20 -15.08
C ARG A 152 -22.01 25.11 -16.53
N SER A 153 -22.16 23.94 -17.17
CA SER A 153 -21.73 23.67 -18.56
C SER A 153 -20.23 23.88 -18.84
N TYR A 154 -19.37 23.67 -17.84
CA TYR A 154 -17.91 23.62 -18.04
C TYR A 154 -17.46 22.25 -18.59
N SER A 155 -16.34 22.22 -19.31
CA SER A 155 -15.75 20.98 -19.85
C SER A 155 -14.92 20.24 -18.79
N ASP A 156 -15.08 18.92 -18.69
CA ASP A 156 -14.22 18.05 -17.86
C ASP A 156 -12.76 18.19 -18.29
N THR A 157 -11.92 18.72 -17.39
CA THR A 157 -10.48 18.95 -17.60
C THR A 157 -9.69 18.67 -16.33
N ASP A 158 -8.34 18.71 -16.40
CA ASP A 158 -7.42 18.61 -15.25
C ASP A 158 -7.73 19.62 -14.12
N GLU A 159 -8.55 20.64 -14.39
CA GLU A 159 -9.09 21.59 -13.40
C GLU A 159 -9.88 20.89 -12.28
N LEU A 160 -10.55 19.77 -12.56
CA LEU A 160 -11.34 19.04 -11.56
C LEU A 160 -10.49 18.55 -10.38
N THR A 161 -9.34 17.95 -10.67
CA THR A 161 -8.43 17.41 -9.66
C THR A 161 -7.75 18.55 -8.89
N GLU A 162 -7.38 19.64 -9.55
CA GLU A 162 -6.78 20.80 -8.87
C GLU A 162 -7.79 21.49 -7.94
N GLU A 163 -9.06 21.59 -8.35
CA GLU A 163 -10.14 22.16 -7.54
C GLU A 163 -10.54 21.23 -6.38
N SER A 164 -10.64 19.92 -6.60
CA SER A 164 -10.97 18.96 -5.52
C SER A 164 -9.90 18.97 -4.42
N TYR A 165 -8.63 19.05 -4.80
CA TYR A 165 -7.52 19.20 -3.84
C TYR A 165 -7.59 20.54 -3.11
N THR A 166 -8.01 21.61 -3.79
CA THR A 166 -8.22 22.91 -3.15
C THR A 166 -9.33 22.83 -2.11
N HIS A 167 -10.43 22.11 -2.37
CA HIS A 167 -11.50 21.91 -1.39
C HIS A 167 -11.05 21.10 -0.16
N LEU A 168 -10.27 20.03 -0.36
CA LEU A 168 -9.83 19.13 0.70
C LEU A 168 -8.63 19.67 1.49
N TYR A 169 -7.72 20.40 0.84
CA TYR A 169 -6.39 20.72 1.39
C TYR A 169 -6.03 22.21 1.30
N GLN A 170 -6.98 23.07 0.87
CA GLN A 170 -6.84 24.52 0.67
C GLN A 170 -5.80 24.93 -0.39
N LYS A 171 -5.25 23.98 -1.15
CA LYS A 171 -4.24 24.22 -2.17
C LYS A 171 -4.40 23.28 -3.37
N PRO A 172 -4.00 23.73 -4.57
CA PRO A 172 -3.97 22.87 -5.75
C PRO A 172 -3.02 21.68 -5.56
N ARG A 173 -3.33 20.55 -6.20
CA ARG A 173 -2.53 19.32 -6.21
C ARG A 173 -1.09 19.60 -6.63
N SER A 174 -0.90 20.39 -7.68
CA SER A 174 0.43 20.74 -8.18
C SER A 174 1.31 21.47 -7.14
N GLU A 175 0.72 22.34 -6.30
CA GLU A 175 1.44 23.04 -5.23
C GLU A 175 1.73 22.12 -4.04
N LEU A 176 0.77 21.27 -3.67
CA LEU A 176 0.93 20.28 -2.61
C LEU A 176 2.03 19.28 -2.96
N LEU A 177 2.06 18.80 -4.20
CA LEU A 177 3.09 17.88 -4.68
C LEU A 177 4.47 18.52 -4.65
N LYS A 178 4.58 19.78 -5.08
CA LYS A 178 5.82 20.57 -4.98
C LYS A 178 6.32 20.71 -3.55
N THR A 179 5.40 20.86 -2.59
CA THR A 179 5.69 20.95 -1.15
C THR A 179 6.15 19.60 -0.61
N PHE A 180 5.41 18.53 -0.91
CA PHE A 180 5.75 17.16 -0.54
C PHE A 180 7.15 16.77 -1.01
N GLN A 181 7.49 17.01 -2.28
CA GLN A 181 8.82 16.71 -2.82
C GLN A 181 9.93 17.47 -2.09
N LYS A 182 9.68 18.74 -1.72
CA LYS A 182 10.63 19.57 -0.97
C LYS A 182 10.86 19.01 0.45
N GLU A 183 9.79 18.66 1.15
CA GLU A 183 9.86 18.14 2.52
C GLU A 183 10.48 16.73 2.59
N THR A 184 10.15 15.87 1.63
CA THR A 184 10.65 14.49 1.56
C THR A 184 11.99 14.34 0.84
N LYS A 185 12.60 15.46 0.41
CA LYS A 185 13.86 15.50 -0.35
C LYS A 185 13.85 14.62 -1.60
N LYS A 186 12.68 14.43 -2.23
CA LYS A 186 12.55 13.66 -3.48
C LYS A 186 12.98 14.51 -4.68
N ASP A 187 13.64 13.87 -5.64
CA ASP A 187 13.98 14.54 -6.90
C ASP A 187 12.70 14.89 -7.67
N ARG A 188 12.55 16.18 -7.98
CA ARG A 188 11.39 16.73 -8.69
C ARG A 188 11.37 16.36 -10.17
N ARG A 189 12.52 15.94 -10.73
CA ARG A 189 12.67 15.60 -12.15
C ARG A 189 12.38 14.14 -12.46
N ARG A 190 12.28 13.30 -11.43
CA ARG A 190 11.99 11.87 -11.59
C ARG A 190 10.47 11.66 -11.63
N ASN A 191 10.02 10.75 -12.50
CA ASN A 191 8.65 10.25 -12.47
C ASN A 191 8.33 9.61 -11.12
N LEU A 192 7.17 9.94 -10.55
CA LEU A 192 6.70 9.36 -9.31
C LEU A 192 6.37 7.89 -9.52
N SER A 193 6.90 7.02 -8.67
CA SER A 193 6.45 5.63 -8.58
C SER A 193 5.08 5.53 -7.90
N LEU A 194 4.43 4.37 -8.01
CA LEU A 194 3.20 4.10 -7.27
C LEU A 194 3.38 4.28 -5.74
N SER A 195 4.52 3.83 -5.20
CA SER A 195 4.86 4.05 -3.78
C SER A 195 5.03 5.54 -3.45
N ASP A 196 5.54 6.36 -4.38
CA ASP A 196 5.64 7.80 -4.16
C ASP A 196 4.27 8.48 -4.12
N ILE A 197 3.33 7.99 -4.94
CA ILE A 197 1.94 8.46 -4.95
C ILE A 197 1.24 8.09 -3.64
N LYS A 198 1.32 6.82 -3.21
CA LYS A 198 0.76 6.37 -1.92
C LYS A 198 1.34 7.16 -0.74
N GLU A 199 2.65 7.42 -0.75
CA GLU A 199 3.30 8.23 0.28
C GLU A 199 2.84 9.69 0.25
N PHE A 200 2.61 10.26 -0.93
CA PHE A 200 2.03 11.59 -1.08
C PHE A 200 0.60 11.65 -0.53
N THR A 201 -0.23 10.64 -0.82
CA THR A 201 -1.58 10.50 -0.24
C THR A 201 -1.52 10.45 1.28
N TYR A 202 -0.63 9.63 1.86
CA TYR A 202 -0.47 9.56 3.31
C TYR A 202 -0.02 10.90 3.92
N TRP A 203 0.87 11.62 3.24
CA TRP A 203 1.25 12.97 3.65
C TRP A 203 0.07 13.94 3.64
N LEU A 204 -0.79 13.88 2.62
CA LEU A 204 -2.00 14.70 2.51
C LEU A 204 -2.99 14.41 3.65
N HIS A 205 -3.18 13.13 3.98
CA HIS A 205 -4.01 12.73 5.12
C HIS A 205 -3.55 13.37 6.43
N LYS A 206 -2.24 13.25 6.74
CA LYS A 206 -1.65 13.88 7.94
C LYS A 206 -1.86 15.39 7.92
N ARG A 207 -1.68 16.04 6.77
CA ARG A 207 -1.93 17.47 6.61
C ARG A 207 -3.40 17.82 6.86
N ARG A 208 -4.35 17.08 6.28
CA ARG A 208 -5.80 17.33 6.36
C ARG A 208 -6.32 17.23 7.79
N ILE A 209 -5.88 16.21 8.54
CA ILE A 209 -6.27 16.04 9.95
C ILE A 209 -5.87 17.26 10.79
N ASN A 210 -4.71 17.85 10.50
CA ASN A 210 -4.24 19.05 11.19
C ASN A 210 -4.84 20.35 10.66
N LEU A 211 -5.44 20.32 9.47
CA LEU A 211 -5.98 21.51 8.80
C LEU A 211 -7.42 21.81 9.20
N TRP A 212 -8.23 20.76 9.40
CA TRP A 212 -9.67 20.89 9.65
C TRP A 212 -10.05 20.58 11.09
N ASP A 213 -11.20 21.12 11.51
CA ASP A 213 -11.77 20.81 12.82
C ASP A 213 -12.21 19.32 12.90
N PRO A 214 -12.30 18.75 14.12
CA PRO A 214 -12.65 17.34 14.30
C PRO A 214 -14.02 16.95 13.71
N ALA A 215 -15.00 17.85 13.70
CA ALA A 215 -16.33 17.54 13.18
C ALA A 215 -16.29 17.38 11.66
N ARG A 216 -15.56 18.26 10.97
CA ARG A 216 -15.30 18.12 9.53
C ARG A 216 -14.51 16.85 9.22
N VAL A 217 -13.42 16.57 9.94
CA VAL A 217 -12.62 15.34 9.75
C VAL A 217 -13.52 14.10 9.88
N ALA A 218 -14.36 14.03 10.91
CA ALA A 218 -15.29 12.91 11.10
C ALA A 218 -16.38 12.82 10.01
N SER A 219 -16.84 13.95 9.48
CA SER A 219 -17.77 13.99 8.34
C SER A 219 -17.13 13.44 7.07
N ASP A 220 -15.93 13.91 6.75
CA ASP A 220 -15.16 13.48 5.57
C ASP A 220 -14.83 11.99 5.64
N THR A 221 -14.39 11.50 6.80
CA THR A 221 -14.16 10.07 7.05
C THR A 221 -15.42 9.25 6.77
N ARG A 222 -16.60 9.70 7.24
CA ARG A 222 -17.87 9.02 6.96
C ARG A 222 -18.26 9.07 5.48
N LYS A 223 -17.97 10.15 4.76
CA LYS A 223 -18.20 10.24 3.31
C LYS A 223 -17.32 9.23 2.57
N ALA A 224 -16.04 9.17 2.93
CA ALA A 224 -15.08 8.26 2.32
C ALA A 224 -15.44 6.78 2.58
N ILE A 225 -15.86 6.43 3.79
CA ILE A 225 -16.29 5.06 4.13
C ILE A 225 -17.46 4.64 3.24
N ARG A 226 -18.50 5.49 3.14
CA ARG A 226 -19.65 5.21 2.26
C ARG A 226 -19.24 5.04 0.81
N ARG A 227 -18.28 5.83 0.32
CA ARG A 227 -17.81 5.70 -1.07
C ARG A 227 -17.07 4.39 -1.28
N LEU A 228 -16.20 4.01 -0.34
CA LEU A 228 -15.46 2.75 -0.40
C LEU A 228 -16.42 1.54 -0.38
N GLU A 229 -17.42 1.54 0.50
CA GLU A 229 -18.46 0.50 0.55
C GLU A 229 -19.24 0.38 -0.78
N LEU A 230 -19.47 1.50 -1.49
CA LEU A 230 -20.10 1.47 -2.82
C LEU A 230 -19.17 0.87 -3.86
N LEU A 231 -17.89 1.26 -3.87
CA LEU A 231 -16.89 0.71 -4.79
C LEU A 231 -16.69 -0.80 -4.59
N GLU A 232 -16.69 -1.26 -3.34
CA GLU A 232 -16.58 -2.68 -3.01
C GLU A 232 -17.81 -3.48 -3.51
N LYS A 233 -19.01 -2.90 -3.45
CA LYS A 233 -20.23 -3.51 -4.00
C LYS A 233 -20.23 -3.52 -5.53
N ASP A 234 -19.81 -2.43 -6.15
CA ASP A 234 -19.77 -2.28 -7.62
C ASP A 234 -18.70 -3.18 -8.24
N ASN A 235 -17.59 -3.43 -7.54
CA ASN A 235 -16.51 -4.33 -7.97
C ASN A 235 -16.84 -5.83 -7.81
N GLY A 236 -17.98 -6.19 -7.20
CA GLY A 236 -18.61 -7.50 -7.36
C GLY A 236 -17.72 -8.75 -7.16
N LEU A 237 -17.13 -8.92 -5.98
CA LEU A 237 -17.02 -10.25 -5.36
C LEU A 237 -18.19 -10.37 -4.36
N PRO A 238 -18.94 -11.48 -4.32
CA PRO A 238 -20.14 -11.59 -3.51
C PRO A 238 -19.80 -11.42 -2.03
N GLY A 239 -20.35 -10.36 -1.43
CA GLY A 239 -20.08 -9.96 -0.06
C GLY A 239 -20.34 -11.07 0.95
N GLY A 240 -19.35 -11.26 1.83
CA GLY A 240 -19.49 -12.01 3.07
C GLY A 240 -20.71 -11.49 3.85
N HIS A 241 -21.61 -12.41 4.18
CA HIS A 241 -22.75 -12.17 5.03
C HIS A 241 -22.32 -11.54 6.36
N HIS A 242 -22.66 -10.27 6.58
CA HIS A 242 -22.83 -9.75 7.93
C HIS A 242 -24.28 -10.00 8.35
N GLY A 243 -24.44 -11.02 9.20
CA GLY A 243 -25.72 -11.42 9.76
C GLY A 243 -26.33 -10.31 10.60
N ALA A 244 -27.31 -9.61 10.03
CA ALA A 244 -28.33 -8.93 10.81
C ALA A 244 -29.32 -9.99 11.32
N LYS A 245 -29.07 -10.54 12.51
CA LYS A 245 -30.14 -11.18 13.28
C LYS A 245 -31.03 -10.08 13.84
N THR A 246 -32.14 -9.83 13.19
CA THR A 246 -33.32 -9.21 13.80
C THR A 246 -33.73 -10.05 15.00
N LEU A 247 -33.58 -9.48 16.20
CA LEU A 247 -34.32 -9.95 17.37
C LEU A 247 -35.80 -9.61 17.14
N ASP A 248 -36.61 -10.64 16.95
CA ASP A 248 -38.05 -10.55 17.14
C ASP A 248 -38.34 -10.92 18.61
N SER A 249 -38.82 -9.93 19.34
CA SER A 249 -39.25 -10.01 20.74
C SER A 249 -40.70 -10.50 20.80
N ARG A 250 -40.91 -11.60 21.53
CA ARG A 250 -42.22 -11.95 22.11
C ARG A 250 -42.54 -11.04 23.29
#